data_AF-A0AAD5G650-F1
#
_entry.id   AF-A0AAD5G650-F1
#
_cell.length_a   1.000
_cell.length_b   1.000
_cell.length_c   1.000
_cell.angle_alpha   90.00
_cell.angle_beta   90.00
_cell.angle_gamma   90.00
#
_symmetry.space_group_name_H-M   'P 1'
#
loop_
_entity.id
_entity.type
_entity.pdbx_description
1 polymer ?
#
loop_
_entity_poly.entity_id
_entity_poly.type
_entity_poly.pdbx_seq_one_letter_code
_entity_poly.pdbx_strand_id
1 'polypeptide(L)' 'MQALFRIGRGEPPPIPDTLSTEARDFILKCLQVNPNDRPTAAQLLDHPFLRRRTSMNLALASPDYNDLHVVGEQCG' A
#
# COMPACT_ATOMS: atom_id res chain seq x y z
N MET A 1 -22.08 -16.05 -13.62
CA MET A 1 -21.44 -15.04 -12.73
C MET A 1 -21.24 -15.62 -11.34
N GLN A 2 -20.00 -15.70 -10.82
CA GLN A 2 -19.74 -16.16 -9.43
C GLN A 2 -19.03 -15.11 -8.57
N ALA A 3 -18.34 -14.14 -9.17
CA ALA A 3 -17.58 -13.12 -8.45
C ALA A 3 -18.46 -12.28 -7.51
N LEU A 4 -19.62 -11.79 -8.00
CA LEU A 4 -20.56 -11.00 -7.20
C LEU A 4 -21.09 -11.76 -5.97
N PHE A 5 -21.43 -13.04 -6.14
CA PHE A 5 -21.91 -13.88 -5.04
C PHE A 5 -20.83 -14.12 -3.98
N ARG A 6 -19.58 -14.34 -4.40
CA ARG A 6 -18.45 -14.52 -3.49
C ARG A 6 -18.12 -13.24 -2.72
N ILE A 7 -18.19 -12.09 -3.38
CA ILE A 7 -18.01 -10.78 -2.74
C ILE A 7 -19.10 -10.53 -1.69
N GLY A 8 -20.37 -10.81 -2.03
CA GLY A 8 -21.49 -10.65 -1.10
C GLY A 8 -21.41 -11.56 0.14
N ARG A 9 -20.71 -12.71 0.03
CA ARG A 9 -20.43 -13.61 1.16
C ARG A 9 -19.16 -13.26 1.93
N GLY A 10 -18.41 -12.24 1.49
CA GLY A 10 -17.12 -11.90 2.07
C GLY A 10 -16.07 -12.99 1.86
N GLU A 11 -16.17 -13.83 0.82
CA GLU A 11 -15.15 -14.84 0.55
C GLU A 11 -13.96 -14.20 -0.17
N PRO A 12 -12.75 -14.18 0.43
CA PRO A 12 -11.59 -13.63 -0.23
C PRO A 12 -11.25 -14.45 -1.50
N PRO A 13 -10.72 -13.81 -2.55
CA PRO A 13 -10.31 -14.53 -3.75
C PRO A 13 -9.16 -15.50 -3.46
N PRO A 14 -9.07 -16.60 -4.22
CA PRO A 14 -7.92 -17.49 -4.13
C PRO A 14 -6.66 -16.71 -4.50
N ILE A 15 -5.67 -16.72 -3.62
CA ILE A 15 -4.38 -16.07 -3.85
C ILE A 15 -3.43 -17.11 -4.46
N PRO A 16 -2.78 -16.83 -5.60
CA PRO A 16 -1.90 -17.79 -6.25
C PRO A 16 -0.64 -18.07 -5.42
N ASP A 17 -0.20 -19.32 -5.43
CA ASP A 17 1.01 -19.79 -4.73
C ASP A 17 2.32 -19.36 -5.41
N THR A 18 2.25 -18.75 -6.59
CA THR A 18 3.41 -18.19 -7.30
C THR A 18 3.96 -16.92 -6.64
N LEU A 19 3.20 -16.33 -5.71
CA LEU A 19 3.60 -15.14 -4.98
C LEU A 19 4.54 -15.49 -3.83
N SER A 20 5.45 -14.56 -3.52
CA SER A 20 6.29 -14.69 -2.32
C SER A 20 5.42 -14.69 -1.06
N THR A 21 5.91 -15.33 0.00
CA THR A 21 5.21 -15.38 1.29
C THR A 21 4.86 -13.98 1.81
N GLU A 22 5.77 -13.02 1.68
CA GLU A 22 5.55 -11.62 2.07
C GLU A 22 4.45 -10.94 1.23
N ALA A 23 4.39 -11.23 -0.08
CA ALA A 23 3.36 -10.68 -0.96
C ALA A 23 1.99 -11.27 -0.65
N ARG A 24 1.93 -12.59 -0.39
CA ARG A 24 0.70 -13.28 -0.01
C ARG A 24 0.15 -12.75 1.30
N ASP A 25 1.00 -12.59 2.31
CA ASP A 25 0.60 -12.03 3.61
C ASP A 25 0.07 -10.61 3.49
N PHE A 26 0.75 -9.76 2.70
CA PHE A 26 0.30 -8.40 2.44
C PHE A 26 -1.10 -8.35 1.80
N ILE A 27 -1.34 -9.17 0.78
CA ILE A 27 -2.65 -9.22 0.11
C ILE A 27 -3.74 -9.72 1.07
N LEU A 28 -3.47 -10.74 1.89
CA LEU A 28 -4.43 -11.23 2.89
C LEU A 28 -4.81 -10.13 3.90
N LYS A 29 -3.85 -9.34 4.36
CA LYS A 29 -4.12 -8.18 5.24
C LYS A 29 -4.99 -7.12 4.55
N CYS A 30 -4.80 -6.89 3.25
CA CYS A 30 -5.63 -5.97 2.48
C CYS A 30 -7.07 -6.48 2.26
N LEU A 31 -7.24 -7.79 2.14
CA LEU A 31 -8.52 -8.46 1.82
C LEU A 31 -9.24 -9.01 3.07
N GLN A 32 -9.01 -8.40 4.23
CA GLN A 32 -9.73 -8.75 5.45
C GLN A 32 -11.22 -8.49 5.31
N VAL A 33 -12.01 -9.51 5.61
CA VAL A 33 -13.48 -9.49 5.48
C VAL A 33 -14.10 -8.65 6.58
N ASN A 34 -13.60 -8.80 7.80
CA ASN A 34 -14.00 -7.99 8.94
C ASN A 34 -13.27 -6.63 8.85
N PRO A 35 -14.00 -5.51 8.77
CA PRO A 35 -13.38 -4.18 8.68
C PRO A 35 -12.55 -3.84 9.92
N ASN A 36 -12.86 -4.40 11.10
CA ASN A 36 -12.11 -4.16 12.33
C ASN A 36 -10.73 -4.81 12.33
N ASP A 37 -10.56 -5.90 11.57
CA ASP A 37 -9.28 -6.60 11.41
C ASP A 37 -8.43 -5.99 10.29
N ARG A 38 -8.98 -5.02 9.54
CA ARG A 38 -8.29 -4.38 8.42
C ARG A 38 -7.27 -3.37 8.94
N PRO A 39 -5.96 -3.60 8.73
CA PRO A 39 -4.93 -2.65 9.15
C PRO A 39 -5.06 -1.33 8.38
N THR A 40 -4.59 -0.25 9.02
CA THR A 40 -4.57 1.08 8.39
C THR A 40 -3.59 1.11 7.22
N ALA A 41 -3.75 2.08 6.32
CA ALA A 41 -2.81 2.28 5.22
C ALA A 41 -1.37 2.48 5.74
N ALA A 42 -1.19 3.20 6.85
CA ALA A 42 0.13 3.38 7.47
C ALA A 42 0.75 2.06 7.93
N GLN A 43 -0.04 1.18 8.56
CA GLN A 43 0.42 -0.16 8.97
C GLN A 43 0.75 -1.06 7.78
N LEU A 44 -0.03 -0.98 6.70
CA LEU A 44 0.23 -1.71 5.46
C LEU A 44 1.52 -1.23 4.78
N LEU A 45 1.79 0.08 4.80
CA LEU A 45 3.01 0.65 4.20
C LEU A 45 4.29 0.25 4.94
N ASP A 46 4.21 -0.04 6.25
CA ASP A 46 5.34 -0.56 7.03
C ASP A 46 5.59 -2.07 6.82
N HIS A 47 4.71 -2.77 6.08
CA HIS A 47 4.83 -4.19 5.82
C HIS A 47 6.16 -4.53 5.10
N PRO A 48 6.86 -5.64 5.45
CA PRO A 48 8.14 -6.02 4.83
C PRO A 48 8.11 -6.10 3.29
N PHE A 49 6.96 -6.49 2.73
CA PHE A 49 6.72 -6.51 1.28
C PHE A 49 6.94 -5.15 0.60
N LEU A 50 6.63 -4.05 1.29
CA LEU A 50 6.77 -2.68 0.79
C LEU A 50 8.01 -1.99 1.36
N ARG A 51 8.35 -2.23 2.62
CA ARG A 51 9.48 -1.58 3.30
C ARG A 51 10.82 -1.79 2.59
N ARG A 52 11.01 -2.97 1.99
CA ARG A 52 12.21 -3.30 1.21
C ARG A 52 12.30 -2.54 -0.12
N ARG A 53 11.15 -2.18 -0.70
CA ARG A 53 11.05 -1.42 -1.95
C ARG A 53 11.05 0.08 -1.72
N THR A 54 10.44 0.58 -0.64
CA THR A 54 10.49 2.00 -0.30
C THR A 54 11.90 2.43 0.10
N SER A 55 12.67 1.59 0.80
CA SER A 55 14.09 1.88 1.09
C SER A 55 14.94 1.96 -0.18
N MET A 56 14.66 1.13 -1.19
CA MET A 56 15.29 1.27 -2.51
C MET A 56 14.79 2.53 -3.20
N ASN A 57 13.47 2.72 -3.34
CA ASN A 57 12.88 3.83 -4.09
C ASN A 57 13.24 5.21 -3.53
N LEU A 58 13.35 5.38 -2.21
CA LEU A 58 13.80 6.64 -1.60
C LEU A 58 15.30 6.88 -1.81
N ALA A 59 16.10 5.81 -1.96
CA ALA A 59 17.51 5.91 -2.33
C ALA A 59 17.73 6.14 -3.83
N LEU A 60 16.78 5.76 -4.71
CA LEU A 60 16.83 6.03 -6.15
C LEU A 60 16.14 7.35 -6.53
N ALA A 61 15.22 7.83 -5.69
CA ALA A 61 14.62 9.16 -5.80
C ALA A 61 15.60 10.20 -5.21
N SER A 62 16.70 10.45 -5.91
CA SER A 62 17.46 11.68 -5.69
C SER A 62 16.50 12.87 -5.84
N PRO A 63 16.47 13.81 -4.88
CA PRO A 63 15.72 15.04 -5.03
C PRO A 63 16.55 15.98 -5.91
N ASP A 64 16.14 16.21 -7.15
CA ASP A 64 16.43 17.50 -7.77
C ASP A 64 15.27 18.45 -7.39
N TYR A 65 15.28 18.88 -6.13
CA TYR A 65 14.42 19.93 -5.62
C TYR A 65 15.22 21.23 -5.64
N ASN A 66 15.38 21.81 -6.83
CA ASN A 66 15.84 23.19 -6.94
C ASN A 66 15.50 23.82 -8.31
N ASP A 67 14.23 24.15 -8.52
CA ASP A 67 13.84 25.37 -9.27
C ASP A 67 12.38 25.75 -8.97
N LEU A 68 12.16 26.62 -7.98
CA LEU A 68 11.63 27.98 -8.21
C LEU A 68 11.17 28.63 -6.88
N HIS A 69 12.08 29.44 -6.35
CA HIS A 69 11.87 30.84 -5.93
C HIS A 69 10.93 31.17 -4.76
N VAL A 70 11.55 31.56 -3.64
CA VAL A 70 11.00 32.49 -2.64
C VAL A 70 10.96 33.91 -3.22
N VAL A 71 9.76 34.41 -3.50
CA VAL A 71 9.35 35.79 -3.19
C VAL A 71 8.07 35.63 -2.37
N GLY A 72 8.02 35.95 -1.08
CA GLY A 72 8.14 37.29 -0.59
C GLY A 72 6.85 38.05 -0.88
N GLU A 73 5.82 37.90 -0.03
CA GLU A 73 4.97 39.02 0.40
C GLU A 73 4.06 38.60 1.57
N GLN A 74 4.35 39.20 2.72
CA GLN A 74 3.49 39.33 3.87
C GLN A 74 2.69 40.61 3.67
N CYS A 75 1.36 40.54 3.56
CA CYS A 75 0.49 41.71 3.67
C CYS A 75 -0.90 41.30 4.21
N GLY A 76 -1.25 41.87 5.37
CA GLY A 76 -2.61 42.32 5.73
C GLY A 76 -3.65 41.28 6.13
#